data_AF-A0A9D3VP15-F1
#
_entry.id   AF-A0A9D3VP15-F1
#
_cell.length_a   1.000
_cell.length_b   1.000
_cell.length_c   1.000
_cell.angle_alpha   90.00
_cell.angle_beta   90.00
_cell.angle_gamma   90.00
#
_symmetry.space_group_name_H-M   'P 1'
#
loop_
_entity.id
_entity.type
_entity.pdbx_description
1 polymer ?
#
loop_
_entity_poly.entity_id
_entity_poly.type
_entity_poly.pdbx_seq_one_letter_code
_entity_poly.pdbx_strand_id
1 'polypeptide(L)' 'MTTWAAMLRDSIGSFVGCCFGFGDGCMKANMVEALAVREALSWLKDKIIAAIIMETNFPTVIEACTTPTEDDSDMGIGS' A
#
# COMPACT_ATOMS: atom_id res chain seq x y z
N MET A 1 -8.85 14.80 10.07
CA MET A 1 -9.60 13.77 9.33
C MET A 1 -8.75 13.42 8.13
N THR A 2 -8.29 12.17 8.11
CA THR A 2 -7.46 11.62 7.05
C THR A 2 -8.30 10.62 6.28
N THR A 3 -8.25 10.67 4.95
CA THR A 3 -9.00 9.75 4.08
C THR A 3 -8.06 9.06 3.12
N TRP A 4 -8.46 7.89 2.67
CA TRP A 4 -7.73 7.11 1.67
C TRP A 4 -8.72 6.38 0.77
N ALA A 5 -8.30 6.07 -0.45
CA ALA A 5 -9.07 5.30 -1.40
C ALA A 5 -8.13 4.54 -2.33
N ALA A 6 -8.58 3.38 -2.81
CA ALA A 6 -7.93 2.61 -3.86
C ALA A 6 -8.96 2.09 -4.86
N MET A 7 -8.55 2.02 -6.11
CA MET A 7 -9.37 1.55 -7.23
C MET A 7 -8.71 0.32 -7.85
N LEU A 8 -9.51 -0.72 -8.08
CA LEU A 8 -9.11 -1.88 -8.86
C LEU A 8 -9.63 -1.73 -10.29
N ARG A 9 -8.72 -1.91 -11.24
CA ARG A 9 -9.02 -2.02 -12.66
C ARG A 9 -8.59 -3.39 -13.18
N ASP A 10 -9.26 -3.86 -14.23
CA ASP A 10 -8.83 -5.05 -14.96
C ASP A 10 -7.65 -4.73 -15.91
N SER A 11 -7.18 -5.75 -16.63
CA SER A 11 -6.04 -5.62 -17.55
C SER A 11 -6.30 -4.74 -18.77
N ILE A 12 -7.56 -4.44 -19.11
CA ILE A 12 -7.92 -3.53 -20.20
C ILE A 12 -8.23 -2.11 -19.69
N GLY A 13 -8.10 -1.89 -18.37
CA GLY A 13 -8.34 -0.59 -17.72
C GLY A 13 -9.79 -0.35 -17.30
N SER A 14 -10.67 -1.36 -17.37
CA SER A 14 -12.05 -1.23 -16.92
C SER A 14 -12.13 -1.21 -15.40
N PHE A 15 -13.04 -0.42 -14.85
CA PHE A 15 -13.31 -0.38 -13.42
C PHE A 15 -13.90 -1.71 -12.93
N VAL A 16 -13.31 -2.29 -11.87
CA VAL A 16 -13.80 -3.50 -11.22
C VAL A 16 -14.40 -3.19 -9.85
N GLY A 17 -13.78 -2.29 -9.09
CA GLY A 17 -14.25 -1.93 -7.76
C GLY A 17 -13.34 -0.92 -7.07
N CYS A 18 -13.75 -0.46 -5.89
CA CYS A 18 -12.94 0.39 -5.04
C CYS A 18 -13.11 0.05 -3.57
N CYS A 19 -12.13 0.44 -2.77
CA CYS A 19 -12.22 0.47 -1.31
C CYS A 19 -11.74 1.83 -0.82
N PHE A 20 -12.31 2.30 0.28
CA PHE A 20 -11.95 3.58 0.89
C PHE A 20 -12.17 3.54 2.39
N GLY A 21 -11.58 4.49 3.09
CA GLY A 21 -11.76 4.64 4.52
C GLY A 21 -11.36 6.01 5.01
N PHE A 22 -11.64 6.24 6.29
CA PHE A 22 -11.31 7.46 6.99
C PHE A 22 -10.73 7.11 8.36
N GLY A 23 -9.86 7.98 8.84
CA GLY A 23 -9.23 7.88 10.15
C GLY A 23 -9.29 9.21 10.87
N ASP A 24 -9.43 9.12 12.19
CA ASP A 24 -9.31 10.27 13.08
C ASP A 24 -7.85 10.64 13.28
N GLY A 25 -7.58 11.95 13.36
CA GLY A 25 -6.24 12.50 13.51
C GLY A 25 -5.65 13.16 12.25
N CYS A 26 -4.38 13.54 12.38
CA CYS A 26 -3.56 14.15 11.33
C CYS A 26 -2.35 13.26 11.09
N MET A 27 -2.31 12.62 9.92
CA MET A 27 -1.17 11.81 9.46
C MET A 27 -0.40 12.56 8.37
N LYS A 28 0.91 12.26 8.25
CA LYS A 28 1.70 12.73 7.10
C LYS A 28 1.21 12.04 5.83
N ALA A 29 1.23 12.74 4.70
CA ALA A 29 0.71 12.24 3.42
C ALA A 29 1.28 10.87 3.02
N ASN A 30 2.58 10.65 3.21
CA ASN A 30 3.24 9.37 2.92
C ASN A 30 2.70 8.21 3.78
N MET A 31 2.33 8.48 5.04
CA MET A 31 1.73 7.47 5.92
C MET A 31 0.29 7.16 5.50
N VAL A 32 -0.46 8.16 5.04
CA VAL A 32 -1.81 7.96 4.49
C VAL A 32 -1.77 7.09 3.25
N GLU A 33 -0.80 7.34 2.38
CA GLU A 33 -0.62 6.56 1.16
C GLU A 33 -0.22 5.12 1.46
N ALA A 34 0.75 4.91 2.34
CA ALA A 34 1.13 3.55 2.78
C ALA A 34 -0.04 2.81 3.45
N LEU A 35 -0.88 3.54 4.21
CA LEU A 35 -2.12 3.01 4.76
C LEU A 35 -3.09 2.61 3.65
N ALA A 36 -3.30 3.45 2.63
CA ALA A 36 -4.14 3.16 1.49
C ALA A 36 -3.72 1.85 0.79
N VAL A 37 -2.40 1.68 0.57
CA VAL A 37 -1.83 0.45 -0.02
C VAL A 37 -2.10 -0.76 0.86
N ARG A 38 -1.85 -0.66 2.18
CA ARG A 38 -2.10 -1.74 3.13
C ARG A 38 -3.56 -2.20 3.10
N GLU A 39 -4.50 -1.26 3.18
CA GLU A 39 -5.93 -1.56 3.21
C GLU A 39 -6.42 -2.11 1.86
N ALA A 40 -5.90 -1.57 0.75
CA ALA A 40 -6.18 -2.11 -0.58
C ALA A 40 -5.71 -3.56 -0.71
N LEU A 41 -4.47 -3.86 -0.35
CA LEU A 41 -3.95 -5.23 -0.39
C LEU A 41 -4.74 -6.16 0.53
N SER A 42 -5.11 -5.71 1.72
CA SER A 42 -5.98 -6.46 2.64
C SER A 42 -7.33 -6.80 2.00
N TRP A 43 -7.98 -5.80 1.37
CA TRP A 43 -9.24 -6.00 0.64
C TRP A 43 -9.11 -6.97 -0.54
N LEU A 44 -7.93 -7.07 -1.16
CA LEU A 44 -7.69 -7.96 -2.29
C LEU A 44 -7.38 -9.42 -1.87
N LYS A 45 -7.07 -9.70 -0.59
CA LYS A 45 -6.74 -11.07 -0.11
C LYS A 45 -7.85 -12.08 -0.35
N ASP A 46 -9.10 -11.65 -0.28
CA ASP A 46 -10.27 -12.53 -0.45
C ASP A 46 -10.66 -12.71 -1.93
N LYS A 47 -9.86 -12.18 -2.87
CA LYS A 47 -10.13 -12.23 -4.32
C LYS A 47 -9.13 -13.13 -5.03
N ILE A 48 -9.61 -13.81 -6.07
CA ILE A 48 -8.76 -14.66 -6.92
C ILE A 48 -8.07 -13.74 -7.95
N ILE A 49 -6.89 -13.21 -7.59
CA ILE A 49 -6.09 -12.31 -8.42
C ILE A 49 -4.68 -12.86 -8.52
N ALA A 50 -4.22 -13.13 -9.75
CA ALA A 50 -2.91 -13.73 -9.99
C ALA A 50 -1.75 -12.72 -9.83
N ALA A 51 -1.97 -11.47 -10.23
CA ALA A 51 -0.97 -10.40 -10.15
C ALA A 51 -1.67 -9.05 -10.01
N ILE A 52 -1.04 -8.12 -9.28
CA ILE A 52 -1.52 -6.75 -9.09
C ILE A 52 -0.40 -5.81 -9.53
N ILE A 53 -0.75 -4.83 -10.34
CA ILE A 53 0.11 -3.67 -10.63
C ILE A 53 -0.38 -2.54 -9.74
N MET A 54 0.48 -2.07 -8.85
CA MET A 54 0.17 -0.94 -7.97
C MET A 54 0.63 0.36 -8.63
N GLU A 55 -0.29 1.32 -8.73
CA GLU A 55 -0.02 2.67 -9.20
C GLU A 55 -0.33 3.66 -8.08
N THR A 56 0.63 4.55 -7.77
CA THR A 56 0.46 5.66 -6.82
C THR A 56 1.26 6.86 -7.32
N ASN A 57 0.84 8.06 -6.96
CA ASN A 57 1.58 9.30 -7.25
C ASN A 57 2.63 9.62 -6.18
N PHE A 58 2.90 8.71 -5.24
CA PHE A 58 3.82 8.90 -4.13
C PHE A 58 5.08 8.03 -4.28
N PRO A 59 6.19 8.57 -4.83
CA PRO A 59 7.39 7.79 -5.14
C PRO A 59 7.99 7.06 -3.94
N THR A 60 7.96 7.68 -2.75
CA THR A 60 8.48 7.09 -1.51
C THR A 60 7.77 5.78 -1.14
N VAL A 61 6.47 5.66 -1.46
CA VAL A 61 5.73 4.42 -1.19
C VAL A 61 6.09 3.34 -2.22
N ILE A 62 6.30 3.72 -3.48
CA ILE A 62 6.79 2.80 -4.53
C ILE A 62 8.13 2.23 -4.12
N GLU A 63 9.09 3.10 -3.78
CA GLU A 63 10.44 2.72 -3.35
C GLU A 63 10.36 1.78 -2.14
N ALA A 64 9.59 2.12 -1.11
CA ALA A 64 9.42 1.29 0.07
C ALA A 64 8.81 -0.09 -0.23
N CYS A 65 7.93 -0.20 -1.23
CA CYS A 65 7.33 -1.48 -1.63
C CYS A 65 8.24 -2.33 -2.54
N THR A 66 9.17 -1.71 -3.27
CA THR A 66 10.05 -2.42 -4.22
C THR A 66 11.42 -2.76 -3.65
N THR A 67 11.85 -2.06 -2.60
CA THR A 67 13.18 -2.28 -2.02
C THR A 67 13.11 -3.48 -1.09
N PRO A 68 13.91 -4.54 -1.32
CA PRO A 68 14.03 -5.63 -0.36
C PRO A 68 14.52 -5.04 0.97
N THR A 69 13.85 -5.36 2.07
CA THR A 69 14.43 -5.09 3.38
C THR A 69 15.69 -5.94 3.48
N GLU A 70 16.85 -5.32 3.57
CA GLU A 70 18.04 -6.00 4.07
C GLU A 70 17.67 -6.54 5.46
N ASP A 71 17.77 -7.85 5.65
CA ASP A 71 17.48 -8.48 6.95
C ASP A 71 18.32 -7.77 8.03
N ASP A 72 17.68 -7.04 8.96
CA ASP A 72 18.26 -6.47 10.18
C ASP A 72 18.71 -7.59 11.17
N SER A 73 19.35 -8.63 10.66
CA SER A 73 19.86 -9.77 11.42
C SER A 73 21.27 -9.55 11.99
N ASP A 74 21.85 -8.35 11.83
CA ASP A 74 23.15 -7.98 12.40
C ASP A 74 23.05 -6.80 13.39
N MET A 75 22.11 -6.88 14.33
CA MET A 75 22.27 -6.15 15.61
C MET A 75 23.26 -6.94 16.48
N GLY A 76 24.53 -6.84 16.12
CA GLY A 76 25.64 -7.35 16.90
C GLY A 76 25.53 -6.86 18.35
N ILE A 77 25.37 -7.80 19.27
CA ILE A 77 25.44 -7.54 20.71
C ILE A 77 26.89 -7.13 20.98
N GLY A 78 27.10 -5.84 21.23
CA GLY A 78 28.40 -5.29 21.61
C GLY A 78 28.97 -6.06 22.80
N SER A 79 30.21 -6.53 22.64
CA SER A 79 31.07 -7.00 23.75
C SER A 79 31.82 -5.83 24.37
#